data_AF-A0A392QZ37-F1
#
_entry.id   AF-A0A392QZ37-F1
#
_cell.length_a   1.000
_cell.length_b   1.000
_cell.length_c   1.000
_cell.angle_alpha   90.00
_cell.angle_beta   90.00
_cell.angle_gamma   90.00
#
_symmetry.space_group_name_H-M   'P 1'
#
loop_
_entity.id
_entity.type
_entity.pdbx_description
1 polymer ?
#
loop_
_entity_poly.entity_id
_entity_poly.type
_entity_poly.pdbx_seq_one_letter_code
_entity_poly.pdbx_strand_id
1 'polypeptide(L)'
;MIDDMFGFRRADYCWASQQRASAHTDEEYADMLQTLALPGRDWPYTATGTHFRFQITDMTHAAKGWAKWLVHNFESCSNETEIIMSRCHVIYSIMRGEPIQVGKMIARTIKRMITRPDAYICHPFVITALCRLQDVP
;
A
#
# COMPACT_ATOMS: atom_id res chain seq x y z
N MET A 1 -11.58 13.87 7.37
CA MET A 1 -10.69 15.01 7.00
C MET A 1 -10.07 14.80 5.63
N ILE A 2 -9.13 13.85 5.43
CA ILE A 2 -8.54 13.63 4.08
C ILE A 2 -9.58 13.09 3.10
N ASP A 3 -10.34 12.05 3.48
CA ASP A 3 -11.36 11.48 2.60
C ASP A 3 -12.42 12.52 2.20
N ASP A 4 -12.91 13.30 3.18
CA ASP A 4 -13.91 14.35 2.94
C ASP A 4 -13.38 15.46 2.01
N MET A 5 -12.11 15.87 2.19
CA MET A 5 -11.48 16.90 1.36
C MET A 5 -11.38 16.51 -0.11
N PHE A 6 -11.09 15.25 -0.40
CA PHE A 6 -10.94 14.75 -1.77
C PHE A 6 -12.22 14.09 -2.32
N GLY A 7 -13.32 14.12 -1.56
CA GLY A 7 -14.58 13.48 -1.94
C GLY A 7 -14.47 11.95 -2.03
N PHE A 8 -13.53 11.33 -1.32
CA PHE A 8 -13.44 9.88 -1.26
C PHE A 8 -14.62 9.33 -0.47
N ARG A 9 -15.33 8.36 -1.06
CA ARG A 9 -16.41 7.64 -0.37
C ARG A 9 -15.81 6.92 0.84
N ARG A 10 -16.33 7.24 2.02
CA ARG A 10 -16.05 6.46 3.23
C ARG A 10 -16.63 5.06 3.03
N ALA A 11 -15.77 4.06 2.98
CA ALA A 11 -16.19 2.68 3.13
C ALA A 11 -16.21 2.37 4.62
N ASP A 12 -17.38 1.99 5.15
CA ASP A 12 -17.54 1.58 6.55
C ASP A 12 -16.69 0.33 6.89
N TYR A 13 -16.26 -0.37 5.85
CA TYR A 13 -15.41 -1.55 5.90
C TYR A 13 -14.40 -1.52 4.75
N CYS A 14 -13.09 -1.60 5.04
CA CYS A 14 -12.11 -1.78 3.98
C CYS A 14 -10.93 -2.65 4.43
N TRP A 15 -10.83 -3.76 3.71
CA TRP A 15 -9.90 -4.86 3.86
C TRP A 15 -8.43 -4.43 4.02
N ALA A 16 -7.96 -3.43 3.24
CA ALA A 16 -6.55 -3.04 3.21
C ALA A 16 -5.96 -2.58 4.56
N SER A 17 -6.80 -2.12 5.50
CA SER A 17 -6.34 -1.73 6.85
C SER A 17 -6.38 -2.86 7.87
N GLN A 18 -7.22 -3.88 7.66
CA GLN A 18 -7.35 -5.06 8.51
C GLN A 18 -6.37 -6.16 8.08
N GLN A 19 -6.15 -6.32 6.77
CA GLN A 19 -5.18 -7.26 6.19
C GLN A 19 -3.72 -6.97 6.60
N ARG A 20 -3.39 -5.74 6.97
CA ARG A 20 -2.05 -5.42 7.49
C ARG A 20 -1.80 -5.93 8.92
N ALA A 21 -2.85 -6.37 9.61
CA ALA A 21 -2.83 -6.81 11.01
C ALA A 21 -3.39 -8.24 11.21
N SER A 22 -4.01 -8.85 10.20
CA SER A 22 -4.50 -10.23 10.25
C SER A 22 -3.42 -11.20 9.78
N ALA A 23 -3.30 -12.34 10.45
CA ALA A 23 -2.64 -13.50 9.86
C ALA A 23 -3.57 -14.07 8.79
N HIS A 24 -3.15 -14.00 7.52
CA HIS A 24 -3.84 -14.72 6.44
C HIS A 24 -3.56 -16.22 6.55
N THR A 25 -4.52 -17.00 6.08
CA THR A 25 -4.35 -18.44 5.88
C THR A 25 -3.40 -18.71 4.72
N ASP A 26 -2.78 -19.89 4.69
CA ASP A 26 -1.90 -20.31 3.59
C ASP A 26 -2.64 -20.29 2.23
N GLU A 27 -3.94 -20.58 2.23
CA GLU A 27 -4.81 -20.52 1.05
C GLU A 27 -4.96 -19.10 0.51
N GLU A 28 -5.17 -18.11 1.38
CA GLU A 28 -5.25 -16.70 0.99
C GLU A 28 -3.91 -16.19 0.44
N TYR A 29 -2.78 -16.65 0.98
CA TYR A 29 -1.47 -16.34 0.43
C TYR A 29 -1.24 -16.99 -0.94
N ALA A 30 -1.73 -18.21 -1.16
CA ALA A 30 -1.65 -18.88 -2.45
C ALA A 30 -2.49 -18.17 -3.51
N ASP A 31 -3.71 -17.75 -3.19
CA ASP A 31 -4.58 -17.00 -4.11
C ASP A 31 -3.99 -15.62 -4.45
N MET A 32 -3.44 -14.93 -3.44
CA MET A 32 -2.75 -13.67 -3.66
C MET A 32 -1.50 -13.86 -4.55
N LEU A 33 -0.73 -14.93 -4.35
CA LEU A 33 0.43 -15.25 -5.20
C LEU A 33 -0.01 -15.47 -6.64
N GLN A 34 -1.02 -16.30 -6.86
CA GLN A 34 -1.56 -16.61 -8.19
C GLN A 34 -2.07 -15.34 -8.90
N THR A 35 -2.63 -14.39 -8.15
CA THR A 35 -3.13 -13.12 -8.69
C THR A 35 -1.99 -12.16 -9.05
N LEU A 36 -0.98 -12.04 -8.19
CA LEU A 36 0.05 -11.01 -8.31
C LEU A 36 1.27 -11.44 -9.12
N ALA A 37 1.60 -12.73 -9.13
CA ALA A 37 2.85 -13.26 -9.65
C ALA A 37 2.72 -13.83 -11.07
N LEU A 38 3.84 -13.86 -11.80
CA LEU A 38 3.97 -14.65 -13.02
C LEU A 38 3.83 -16.15 -12.70
N PRO A 39 3.35 -16.98 -13.64
CA PRO A 39 3.24 -18.42 -13.42
C PRO A 39 4.56 -19.06 -12.99
N GLY A 40 4.49 -19.98 -12.03
CA GLY A 40 5.66 -20.71 -11.52
C GLY A 40 6.56 -19.93 -10.56
N ARG A 41 6.13 -18.75 -10.09
CA ARG A 41 6.79 -17.99 -9.03
C ARG A 41 6.22 -18.36 -7.67
N ASP A 42 7.05 -18.19 -6.65
CA ASP A 42 6.69 -18.48 -5.26
C ASP A 42 7.03 -17.29 -4.35
N TRP A 43 6.48 -17.27 -3.15
CA TRP A 43 6.85 -16.32 -2.11
C TRP A 43 8.27 -16.60 -1.63
N PRO A 44 9.19 -15.61 -1.65
CA PRO A 44 10.47 -15.76 -0.98
C PRO A 44 10.27 -15.71 0.53
N TYR A 45 10.58 -16.81 1.22
CA TYR A 45 10.57 -16.91 2.67
C TYR A 45 11.94 -16.55 3.24
N THR A 46 12.01 -15.73 4.28
CA THR A 46 13.25 -15.65 5.09
C THR A 46 13.39 -16.87 6.00
N ALA A 47 14.63 -17.19 6.38
CA ALA A 47 14.94 -18.29 7.31
C ALA A 47 14.23 -18.18 8.69
N THR A 48 13.72 -16.99 9.04
CA THR A 48 12.96 -16.71 10.26
C THR A 48 11.44 -16.66 10.03
N GLY A 49 10.97 -16.94 8.81
CA GLY A 49 9.55 -16.97 8.43
C GLY A 49 8.84 -15.61 8.43
N THR A 50 9.55 -14.49 8.57
CA THR A 50 8.94 -13.20 8.96
C THR A 50 9.23 -12.01 8.04
N HIS A 51 9.87 -12.21 6.89
CA HIS A 51 9.98 -11.14 5.89
C HIS A 51 9.65 -11.64 4.48
N PHE A 52 8.53 -11.16 3.97
CA PHE A 52 8.08 -11.38 2.59
C PHE A 52 8.28 -10.11 1.78
N ARG A 53 9.27 -10.15 0.87
CA ARG A 53 9.51 -9.13 -0.15
C ARG A 53 9.41 -9.77 -1.52
N PHE A 54 8.45 -9.35 -2.31
CA PHE A 54 8.23 -9.89 -3.63
C PHE A 54 9.01 -9.08 -4.68
N GLN A 55 9.73 -9.74 -5.58
CA GLN A 55 10.44 -9.01 -6.63
C GLN A 55 9.41 -8.43 -7.60
N ILE A 56 9.52 -7.13 -7.89
CA ILE A 56 8.61 -6.48 -8.84
C ILE A 56 8.74 -7.16 -10.21
N THR A 57 9.92 -7.65 -10.60
CA THR A 57 10.13 -8.39 -11.86
C THR A 57 9.28 -9.65 -11.97
N ASP A 58 8.95 -10.28 -10.85
CA ASP A 58 8.19 -11.53 -10.78
C ASP A 58 6.67 -11.29 -10.78
N MET A 59 6.23 -10.03 -10.76
CA MET A 59 4.81 -9.68 -10.82
C MET A 59 4.23 -9.74 -12.25
N THR A 60 2.93 -10.00 -12.35
CA THR A 60 2.18 -9.79 -13.60
C THR A 60 2.26 -8.33 -14.05
N HIS A 61 2.09 -8.06 -15.35
CA HIS A 61 2.16 -6.69 -15.87
C HIS A 61 1.13 -5.75 -15.21
N ALA A 62 -0.08 -6.24 -14.95
CA ALA A 62 -1.11 -5.48 -14.26
C ALA A 62 -0.69 -5.16 -12.82
N ALA A 63 -0.21 -6.16 -12.07
CA ALA A 63 0.23 -5.97 -10.69
C ALA A 63 1.43 -5.01 -10.60
N LYS A 64 2.38 -5.04 -11.55
CA LYS A 64 3.48 -4.07 -11.67
C LYS A 64 2.97 -2.64 -11.84
N GLY A 65 1.99 -2.45 -12.72
CA GLY A 65 1.36 -1.14 -12.94
C GLY A 65 0.76 -0.57 -11.66
N TRP A 66 -0.01 -1.39 -10.94
CA TRP A 66 -0.58 -1.03 -9.65
C TRP A 66 0.46 -0.78 -8.55
N ALA A 67 1.54 -1.57 -8.51
CA ALA A 67 2.65 -1.35 -7.60
C ALA A 67 3.30 0.02 -7.81
N LYS A 68 3.62 0.37 -9.06
CA LYS A 68 4.20 1.67 -9.41
C LYS A 68 3.26 2.80 -9.06
N TRP A 69 1.98 2.67 -9.40
CA TRP A 69 0.96 3.66 -9.04
C TRP A 69 0.84 3.84 -7.53
N LEU A 70 0.78 2.76 -6.76
CA LEU A 70 0.67 2.77 -5.29
C LEU A 70 1.87 3.47 -4.64
N VAL A 71 3.08 3.11 -5.05
CA VAL A 71 4.32 3.67 -4.49
C VAL A 71 4.45 5.15 -4.82
N HIS A 72 4.10 5.55 -6.04
CA HIS A 72 4.24 6.94 -6.45
C HIS A 72 3.17 7.86 -5.85
N ASN A 73 1.95 7.36 -5.62
CA ASN A 73 0.82 8.19 -5.19
C ASN A 73 0.53 8.17 -3.68
N PHE A 74 0.79 7.06 -2.97
CA PHE A 74 0.35 6.93 -1.57
C PHE A 74 1.44 6.47 -0.61
N GLU A 75 2.30 5.55 -1.03
CA GLU A 75 3.27 4.93 -0.14
C GLU A 75 4.68 4.97 -0.74
N SER A 76 5.26 6.17 -0.82
CA SER A 76 6.61 6.39 -1.35
C SER A 76 7.64 5.47 -0.70
N CYS A 77 8.62 5.03 -1.49
CA CYS A 77 9.67 4.13 -1.07
C CYS A 77 10.95 4.40 -1.87
N SER A 78 12.10 4.15 -1.25
CA SER A 78 13.40 4.19 -1.93
C SER A 78 13.70 2.94 -2.75
N ASN A 79 13.03 1.82 -2.46
CA ASN A 79 13.20 0.57 -3.17
C ASN A 79 12.10 0.42 -4.24
N GLU A 80 12.52 0.30 -5.50
CA GLU A 80 11.67 0.05 -6.67
C GLU A 80 11.84 -1.37 -7.23
N THR A 81 12.71 -2.20 -6.67
CA THR A 81 12.94 -3.58 -7.10
C THR A 81 12.08 -4.57 -6.33
N GLU A 82 11.79 -4.27 -5.07
CA GLU A 82 11.03 -5.15 -4.17
C GLU A 82 9.78 -4.49 -3.60
N ILE A 83 8.73 -5.28 -3.44
CA ILE A 83 7.50 -4.86 -2.78
C ILE A 83 7.24 -5.68 -1.52
N ILE A 84 7.00 -4.98 -0.41
CA ILE A 84 6.69 -5.61 0.87
C ILE A 84 5.26 -6.15 0.91
N MET A 85 5.02 -7.20 1.69
CA MET A 85 3.71 -7.84 1.82
C MET A 85 2.56 -6.87 2.13
N SER A 86 2.80 -5.90 3.03
CA SER A 86 1.82 -4.84 3.35
C SER A 86 1.34 -4.04 2.13
N ARG A 87 2.07 -4.03 1.02
CA ARG A 87 1.67 -3.42 -0.25
C ARG A 87 1.08 -4.43 -1.23
N CYS A 88 1.54 -5.69 -1.19
CA CYS A 88 0.90 -6.79 -1.93
C CYS A 88 -0.59 -6.89 -1.61
N HIS A 89 -0.99 -6.80 -0.34
CA HIS A 89 -2.41 -6.78 0.05
C HIS A 89 -3.23 -5.67 -0.61
N VAL A 90 -2.65 -4.47 -0.73
CA VAL A 90 -3.34 -3.33 -1.36
C VAL A 90 -3.50 -3.60 -2.85
N ILE A 91 -2.45 -4.08 -3.51
CA ILE A 91 -2.49 -4.39 -4.95
C ILE A 91 -3.47 -5.52 -5.23
N TYR A 92 -3.47 -6.56 -4.41
CA TYR A 92 -4.40 -7.67 -4.48
C TYR A 92 -5.85 -7.20 -4.33
N SER A 93 -6.13 -6.31 -3.36
CA SER A 93 -7.45 -5.69 -3.21
C SER A 93 -7.86 -4.94 -4.49
N ILE A 94 -6.95 -4.14 -5.07
CA ILE A 94 -7.22 -3.42 -6.32
C ILE A 94 -7.50 -4.37 -7.48
N MET A 95 -6.72 -5.44 -7.62
CA MET A 95 -6.88 -6.43 -8.68
C MET A 95 -8.20 -7.19 -8.59
N ARG A 96 -8.75 -7.35 -7.38
CA ARG A 96 -10.08 -7.91 -7.14
C ARG A 96 -11.22 -6.90 -7.27
N GLY A 97 -10.92 -5.63 -7.55
CA GLY A 97 -11.92 -4.56 -7.58
C GLY A 97 -12.46 -4.20 -6.19
N GLU A 98 -11.75 -4.58 -5.12
CA GLU A 98 -12.15 -4.29 -3.75
C GLU A 98 -11.78 -2.86 -3.34
N PRO A 99 -12.58 -2.22 -2.48
CA PRO A 99 -12.33 -0.84 -2.07
C PRO A 99 -11.05 -0.72 -1.24
N ILE A 100 -10.28 0.34 -1.51
CA ILE A 100 -9.07 0.71 -0.74
C ILE A 100 -9.29 2.01 0.06
N GLN A 101 -8.64 2.13 1.21
CA GLN A 101 -8.73 3.30 2.11
C GLN A 101 -7.63 4.32 1.80
N VAL A 102 -7.80 5.08 0.72
CA VAL A 102 -6.81 6.06 0.25
C VAL A 102 -6.47 7.10 1.33
N GLY A 103 -7.47 7.76 1.94
CA GLY A 103 -7.19 8.80 2.94
C GLY A 103 -6.47 8.27 4.18
N LYS A 104 -6.79 7.04 4.63
CA LYS A 104 -6.07 6.39 5.73
C LYS A 104 -4.63 6.06 5.38
N MET A 105 -4.38 5.63 4.13
CA MET A 105 -3.02 5.36 3.65
C MET A 105 -2.18 6.64 3.63
N ILE A 106 -2.72 7.73 3.08
CA ILE A 106 -2.05 9.04 3.05
C ILE A 106 -1.78 9.55 4.48
N ALA A 107 -2.79 9.52 5.35
CA ALA A 107 -2.65 9.93 6.75
C ALA A 107 -1.55 9.15 7.48
N ARG A 108 -1.46 7.84 7.23
CA ARG A 108 -0.43 6.97 7.81
C ARG A 108 0.97 7.36 7.32
N THR A 109 1.13 7.65 6.03
CA THR A 109 2.42 8.14 5.51
C THR A 109 2.81 9.49 6.11
N ILE A 110 1.88 10.45 6.20
CA ILE A 110 2.13 11.75 6.83
C ILE A 110 2.57 11.57 8.29
N LYS A 111 1.83 10.76 9.06
CA LYS A 111 2.18 10.46 10.45
C LYS A 111 3.57 9.84 10.57
N ARG A 112 3.91 8.90 9.69
CA ARG A 112 5.23 8.25 9.68
C ARG A 112 6.36 9.24 9.45
N MET A 113 6.16 10.25 8.60
CA MET A 113 7.17 11.28 8.35
C MET A 113 7.51 12.08 9.61
N ILE A 114 6.49 12.48 10.36
CA ILE A 114 6.68 13.28 11.58
C ILE A 114 7.42 12.46 12.65
N THR A 115 7.20 11.14 12.69
CA THR A 115 7.78 10.25 13.72
C THR A 115 9.17 9.70 13.39
N ARG A 116 9.64 9.80 12.14
CA ARG A 116 10.90 9.17 11.70
C ARG A 116 11.84 10.24 11.13
N PRO A 117 13.04 10.45 11.71
CA PRO A 117 13.96 11.51 11.28
C PRO A 117 14.40 11.40 9.81
N ASP A 118 14.43 10.18 9.25
CA ASP A 118 14.99 9.88 7.93
C ASP A 118 13.90 9.75 6.84
N ALA A 119 12.66 10.15 7.15
CA ALA A 119 11.55 10.01 6.22
C ALA A 119 11.50 11.16 5.21
N TYR A 120 11.45 10.81 3.92
CA TYR A 120 11.22 11.76 2.83
C TYR A 120 9.89 12.48 2.98
N ILE A 121 9.84 13.77 2.61
CA ILE A 121 8.59 14.51 2.47
C ILE A 121 7.76 13.88 1.34
N CYS A 122 6.67 13.23 1.73
CA CYS A 122 5.66 12.62 0.90
C CYS A 122 4.40 13.47 0.98
N HIS A 123 3.69 13.63 -0.14
CA HIS A 123 2.41 14.35 -0.22
C HIS A 123 2.45 15.87 0.03
N PRO A 124 3.43 16.63 -0.50
CA PRO A 124 3.52 18.08 -0.24
C PRO A 124 2.23 18.82 -0.63
N PHE A 125 1.62 18.47 -1.76
CA PHE A 125 0.35 19.06 -2.19
C PHE A 125 -0.81 18.78 -1.22
N VAL A 126 -0.92 17.55 -0.71
CA VAL A 126 -1.98 17.19 0.24
C VAL A 126 -1.77 17.94 1.55
N ILE A 127 -0.54 18.02 2.04
CA ILE A 127 -0.21 18.74 3.27
C ILE A 127 -0.55 20.22 3.12
N THR A 128 -0.12 20.86 2.03
CA THR A 128 -0.46 22.26 1.75
C THR A 128 -1.96 22.49 1.67
N ALA A 129 -2.71 21.60 1.01
CA ALA A 129 -4.18 21.69 0.94
C ALA A 129 -4.82 21.57 2.33
N LEU A 130 -4.34 20.64 3.16
CA LEU A 130 -4.82 20.46 4.53
C LEU A 130 -4.53 21.68 5.41
N CYS A 131 -3.33 22.27 5.33
CA CYS A 131 -3.00 23.49 6.08
C CYS A 131 -3.91 24.65 5.69
N ARG A 132 -4.14 24.85 4.38
CA ARG A 132 -5.05 25.90 3.88
C ARG A 132 -6.48 25.72 4.37
N LEU A 133 -6.97 24.49 4.46
CA LEU A 133 -8.32 24.21 4.99
C LEU A 133 -8.46 24.43 6.50
N GLN A 134 -7.36 24.54 7.22
CA GLN A 134 -7.34 24.76 8.66
C GLN A 134 -6.86 26.16 9.01
N ASP A 135 -6.70 27.05 8.02
CA ASP A 135 -6.13 28.39 8.17
C ASP A 135 -4.78 28.39 8.90
N VAL A 136 -3.99 27.34 8.71
CA VAL A 136 -2.62 27.23 9.22
C VAL A 136 -1.67 27.86 8.19
N PRO A 137 -0.82 28.83 8.60
CA PRO A 137 0.08 29.54 7.69
C PRO A 137 1.14 28.64 7.04
#